data_AF-A0A0U1DYS2-F1
#
_entry.id   AF-A0A0U1DYS2-F1
#
_cell.length_a   1.000
_cell.length_b   1.000
_cell.length_c   1.000
_cell.angle_alpha   90.00
_cell.angle_beta   90.00
_cell.angle_gamma   90.00
#
_symmetry.space_group_name_H-M   'P 1'
#
loop_
_entity.id
_entity.type
_entity.pdbx_description
1 polymer ?
#
loop_
_entity_poly.entity_id
_entity_poly.type
_entity_poly.pdbx_seq_one_letter_code
_entity_poly.pdbx_strand_id
1 'polypeptide(L)'
;MVPRYGILAKRPVISSAFLPALNNPGTHLITTPIERITATGVRTTDGVEHPCDLLVLATGYELWIDPETYRPDTVLGARGFDLARYYRAHGLHSYAGTAHPRLPNRWEIVGPLGFVGFAWLDYVETMAAHAVRMIDETRRRGAQVAAVTQDAFNRWNARMRRDGRVAHLYYTATSGLNTYFVNSQHETPYYRPQTITGSRQFARHSPLSDYEFTNVRVPALPEEQPA
;
A
#
# COMPACT_ATOMS: atom_id res chain seq x y z
N MET A 1 -5.47 16.36 -25.86
CA MET A 1 -5.51 16.35 -24.38
C MET A 1 -6.60 15.49 -23.77
N VAL A 2 -7.56 14.95 -24.54
CA VAL A 2 -8.57 14.04 -23.98
C VAL A 2 -7.90 12.71 -23.59
N PRO A 3 -7.98 12.28 -22.32
CA PRO A 3 -7.44 11.00 -21.89
C PRO A 3 -8.08 9.83 -22.66
N ARG A 4 -7.27 8.88 -23.11
CA ARG A 4 -7.72 7.69 -23.87
C ARG A 4 -7.96 6.47 -22.98
N TYR A 5 -8.37 6.68 -21.74
CA TYR A 5 -8.55 5.63 -20.75
C TYR A 5 -9.90 5.72 -20.05
N GLY A 6 -10.36 4.59 -19.52
CA GLY A 6 -11.64 4.49 -18.83
C GLY A 6 -11.73 5.37 -17.58
N ILE A 7 -12.95 5.74 -17.21
CA ILE A 7 -13.25 6.53 -16.00
C ILE A 7 -12.66 5.85 -14.76
N LEU A 8 -11.95 6.60 -13.90
CA LEU A 8 -11.28 6.07 -12.70
C LEU A 8 -10.13 5.08 -12.94
N ALA A 9 -9.66 4.86 -14.18
CA ALA A 9 -8.46 4.05 -14.42
C ALA A 9 -7.17 4.67 -13.84
N LYS A 10 -7.22 5.98 -13.56
CA LYS A 10 -6.28 6.74 -12.73
C LYS A 10 -7.07 7.52 -11.68
N ARG A 11 -6.40 7.91 -10.58
CA ARG A 11 -7.02 8.78 -9.57
C ARG A 11 -7.43 10.12 -10.19
N PRO A 12 -8.70 10.55 -10.04
CA PRO A 12 -9.14 11.85 -10.54
C PRO A 12 -8.34 12.98 -9.91
N VAL A 13 -7.88 13.91 -10.76
CA VAL A 13 -7.27 15.17 -10.34
C VAL A 13 -8.31 16.27 -10.52
N ILE A 14 -8.58 17.01 -9.45
CA ILE A 14 -9.51 18.13 -9.46
C ILE A 14 -8.69 19.40 -9.56
N SER A 15 -8.87 20.16 -10.64
CA SER A 15 -8.21 21.46 -10.82
C SER A 15 -9.10 22.39 -11.63
N SER A 16 -9.37 23.57 -11.08
CA SER A 16 -10.02 24.67 -11.79
C SER A 16 -9.03 25.54 -12.59
N ALA A 17 -7.72 25.38 -12.36
CA ALA A 17 -6.68 26.23 -12.93
C ALA A 17 -5.92 25.59 -14.10
N PHE A 18 -5.88 24.25 -14.19
CA PHE A 18 -5.03 23.55 -15.16
C PHE A 18 -5.40 23.86 -16.62
N LEU A 19 -6.68 23.69 -16.99
CA LEU A 19 -7.11 23.93 -18.37
C LEU A 19 -7.04 25.43 -18.76
N PRO A 20 -7.46 26.39 -17.90
CA PRO A 20 -7.27 27.81 -18.19
C PRO A 20 -5.80 28.23 -18.38
N ALA A 21 -4.87 27.61 -17.65
CA ALA A 21 -3.44 27.94 -17.79
C ALA A 21 -2.92 27.67 -19.21
N LEU A 22 -3.46 26.67 -19.91
CA LEU A 22 -3.05 26.31 -21.27
C LEU A 22 -3.49 27.33 -22.34
N ASN A 23 -4.40 28.26 -22.00
CA ASN A 23 -4.78 29.35 -22.90
C ASN A 23 -3.81 30.54 -22.83
N ASN A 24 -2.87 30.54 -21.88
CA ASN A 24 -1.87 31.59 -21.78
C ASN A 24 -0.84 31.44 -22.93
N PRO A 25 -0.54 32.51 -23.69
CA PRO A 25 0.39 32.42 -24.82
C PRO A 25 1.82 32.02 -24.44
N GLY A 26 2.23 32.21 -23.18
CA GLY A 26 3.52 31.76 -22.64
C GLY A 26 3.54 30.32 -22.13
N THR A 27 2.44 29.58 -22.24
CA THR A 27 2.36 28.17 -21.82
C THR A 27 2.40 27.26 -23.03
N HIS A 28 3.35 26.32 -23.03
CA HIS A 28 3.55 25.37 -24.10
C HIS A 28 3.36 23.94 -23.60
N LEU A 29 2.42 23.21 -24.23
CA LEU A 29 2.25 21.78 -23.98
C LEU A 29 3.11 20.99 -24.96
N ILE A 30 4.14 20.31 -24.44
CA ILE A 30 5.04 19.47 -25.23
C ILE A 30 4.68 18.01 -24.97
N THR A 31 4.29 17.28 -26.01
CA THR A 31 3.96 15.85 -25.94
C THR A 31 5.00 14.95 -26.59
N THR A 32 6.02 15.54 -27.24
CA THR A 32 7.15 14.78 -27.80
C THR A 32 7.94 14.14 -26.66
N PRO A 33 8.31 12.84 -26.73
CA PRO A 33 9.12 12.20 -25.72
C PRO A 33 10.43 12.94 -25.45
N ILE A 34 10.86 12.90 -24.18
CA ILE A 34 12.15 13.45 -23.74
C ILE A 34 13.26 12.48 -24.17
N GLU A 35 14.29 12.99 -24.84
CA GLU A 35 15.52 12.27 -25.14
C GLU A 35 16.49 12.35 -23.95
N ARG A 36 16.77 13.56 -23.48
CA ARG A 36 17.69 13.81 -22.36
C ARG A 36 17.53 15.21 -21.78
N ILE A 37 18.00 15.38 -20.56
CA ILE A 37 18.24 16.69 -19.95
C ILE A 37 19.61 17.19 -20.42
N THR A 38 19.73 18.49 -20.69
CA THR A 38 20.97 19.15 -21.12
C THR A 38 21.39 20.19 -20.10
N ALA A 39 22.58 20.77 -20.27
CA ALA A 39 23.03 21.87 -19.42
C ALA A 39 22.13 23.14 -19.53
N THR A 40 21.36 23.26 -20.61
CA THR A 40 20.56 24.46 -20.92
C THR A 40 19.06 24.20 -20.93
N GLY A 41 18.60 22.95 -20.78
CA GLY A 41 17.18 22.62 -20.89
C GLY A 41 16.87 21.14 -21.08
N VAL A 42 15.82 20.88 -21.86
CA VAL A 42 15.31 19.54 -22.15
C VAL A 42 15.29 19.31 -23.66
N ARG A 43 15.95 18.25 -24.12
CA ARG A 43 15.91 17.83 -25.52
C ARG A 43 14.85 16.76 -25.74
N THR A 44 14.01 16.94 -26.75
CA THR A 44 13.01 15.97 -27.19
C THR A 44 13.51 15.12 -28.36
N THR A 45 12.86 13.98 -28.60
CA THR A 45 13.31 12.98 -29.60
C THR A 45 13.22 13.45 -31.06
N ASP A 46 12.51 14.54 -31.33
CA ASP A 46 12.50 15.23 -32.63
C ASP A 46 13.73 16.15 -32.82
N GLY A 47 14.63 16.18 -31.84
CA GLY A 47 15.87 16.96 -31.87
C GLY A 47 15.72 18.40 -31.40
N VAL A 48 14.52 18.83 -31.00
CA VAL A 48 14.24 20.18 -30.50
C VAL A 48 14.77 20.35 -29.08
N GLU A 49 15.39 21.50 -28.82
CA GLU A 49 15.87 21.90 -27.50
C GLU A 49 14.87 22.89 -26.87
N HIS A 50 14.39 22.59 -25.66
CA HIS A 50 13.52 23.45 -24.87
C HIS A 50 14.34 24.07 -23.73
N PRO A 51 14.83 25.31 -23.87
CA PRO A 51 15.65 25.94 -22.85
C PRO A 51 14.82 26.24 -21.59
N CYS A 52 15.43 26.02 -20.42
CA CYS A 52 14.81 26.37 -19.14
C CYS A 52 15.85 26.65 -18.06
N ASP A 53 15.58 27.64 -17.21
CA ASP A 53 16.41 27.95 -16.04
C ASP A 53 16.01 27.14 -14.80
N LEU A 54 14.79 26.59 -14.79
CA LEU A 54 14.23 25.80 -13.69
C LEU A 54 13.47 24.58 -14.25
N LEU A 55 13.81 23.40 -13.72
CA LEU A 55 13.11 22.15 -14.01
C LEU A 55 12.37 21.65 -12.76
N VAL A 56 11.05 21.52 -12.84
CA VAL A 56 10.20 20.98 -11.77
C VAL A 56 9.82 19.53 -12.07
N LEU A 57 10.24 18.61 -11.20
CA LEU A 57 9.93 17.18 -11.35
C LEU A 57 8.59 16.85 -10.68
N ALA A 58 7.52 16.82 -11.48
CA ALA A 58 6.18 16.38 -11.08
C ALA A 58 5.92 14.91 -11.48
N THR A 59 6.89 14.01 -11.25
CA THR A 59 6.91 12.63 -11.75
C THR A 59 6.16 11.61 -10.87
N GLY A 60 5.60 12.04 -9.74
CA GLY A 60 4.82 11.19 -8.83
C GLY A 60 5.66 10.60 -7.69
N TYR A 61 5.24 9.44 -7.18
CA TYR A 61 5.83 8.78 -6.00
C TYR A 61 5.86 7.27 -6.17
N GLU A 62 6.81 6.62 -5.51
CA GLU A 62 6.79 5.18 -5.26
C GLU A 62 5.82 4.88 -4.10
N LEU A 63 4.79 4.07 -4.37
CA LEU A 63 3.67 3.86 -3.43
C LEU A 63 3.80 2.61 -2.55
N TRP A 64 4.97 1.96 -2.53
CA TRP A 64 5.23 0.77 -1.71
C TRP A 64 4.26 -0.40 -1.98
N ILE A 65 3.76 -0.48 -3.22
CA ILE A 65 2.87 -1.55 -3.69
C ILE A 65 3.62 -2.62 -4.49
N ASP A 66 4.90 -2.40 -4.76
CA ASP A 66 5.80 -3.32 -5.42
C ASP A 66 6.57 -4.12 -4.36
N PRO A 67 6.69 -5.45 -4.49
CA PRO A 67 7.50 -6.26 -3.59
C PRO A 67 8.96 -5.79 -3.49
N GLU A 68 9.48 -5.23 -4.58
CA GLU A 68 10.86 -4.78 -4.70
C GLU A 68 11.17 -3.56 -3.83
N THR A 69 10.16 -2.72 -3.55
CA THR A 69 10.31 -1.54 -2.68
C THR A 69 10.66 -1.94 -1.24
N TYR A 70 10.24 -3.13 -0.80
CA TYR A 70 10.56 -3.64 0.53
C TYR A 70 12.00 -4.16 0.56
N ARG A 71 12.82 -3.59 1.45
CA ARG A 71 14.21 -3.99 1.62
C ARG A 71 14.31 -5.27 2.44
N PRO A 72 15.06 -6.30 1.98
CA PRO A 72 15.41 -7.45 2.80
C PRO A 72 16.05 -7.04 4.12
N ASP A 73 15.94 -7.91 5.11
CA ASP A 73 16.56 -7.76 6.44
C ASP A 73 16.09 -6.51 7.23
N THR A 74 14.97 -5.88 6.81
CA THR A 74 14.40 -4.68 7.46
C THR A 74 13.25 -5.01 8.41
N VAL A 75 12.30 -5.82 7.98
CA VAL A 75 11.16 -6.25 8.81
C VAL A 75 11.27 -7.75 9.02
N LEU A 76 11.78 -8.11 10.20
CA LEU A 76 12.06 -9.48 10.59
C LEU A 76 11.00 -10.00 11.58
N GLY A 77 10.68 -11.28 11.44
CA GLY A 77 9.85 -12.02 12.39
C GLY A 77 10.57 -13.23 12.98
N ALA A 78 9.83 -14.06 13.70
CA ALA A 78 10.39 -15.25 14.33
C ALA A 78 10.87 -16.28 13.29
N ARG A 79 11.84 -17.11 13.70
CA ARG A 79 12.36 -18.24 12.90
C ARG A 79 12.89 -17.81 11.52
N GLY A 80 13.55 -16.66 11.43
CA GLY A 80 14.18 -16.17 10.21
C GLY A 80 13.19 -15.64 9.16
N PHE A 81 11.97 -15.29 9.56
CA PHE A 81 11.02 -14.66 8.65
C PHE A 81 11.48 -13.27 8.24
N ASP A 82 11.44 -12.98 6.94
CA ASP A 82 11.70 -11.67 6.34
C ASP A 82 10.48 -11.30 5.47
N LEU A 83 9.84 -10.17 5.79
CA LEU A 83 8.65 -9.70 5.09
C LEU A 83 8.92 -9.39 3.62
N ALA A 84 10.08 -8.81 3.32
CA ALA A 84 10.44 -8.40 1.97
C ALA A 84 10.72 -9.61 1.07
N ARG A 85 11.32 -10.67 1.61
CA ARG A 85 11.47 -11.95 0.90
C ARG A 85 10.11 -12.62 0.67
N TYR A 86 9.22 -12.53 1.65
CA TYR A 86 7.86 -13.06 1.52
C TYR A 86 7.05 -12.35 0.46
N TYR A 87 7.04 -11.02 0.43
CA TYR A 87 6.32 -10.27 -0.61
C TYR A 87 6.83 -10.58 -2.01
N ARG A 88 8.15 -10.73 -2.20
CA ARG A 88 8.71 -11.14 -3.50
C ARG A 88 8.21 -12.52 -3.94
N ALA A 89 8.13 -13.47 -3.01
CA ALA A 89 7.75 -14.86 -3.32
C ALA A 89 6.24 -15.09 -3.40
N HIS A 90 5.43 -14.30 -2.69
CA HIS A 90 4.00 -14.60 -2.48
C HIS A 90 3.06 -13.44 -2.80
N GLY A 91 3.56 -12.27 -3.20
CA GLY A 91 2.75 -11.07 -3.39
C GLY A 91 2.47 -10.32 -2.08
N LEU A 92 1.94 -9.12 -2.22
CA LEU A 92 1.67 -8.21 -1.10
C LEU A 92 0.37 -8.59 -0.40
N HIS A 93 0.50 -9.20 0.76
CA HIS A 93 -0.63 -9.68 1.56
C HIS A 93 -0.57 -9.17 3.00
N SER A 94 -1.74 -8.79 3.53
CA SER A 94 -1.92 -8.44 4.93
C SER A 94 -3.32 -8.87 5.39
N TYR A 95 -3.50 -9.04 6.69
CA TYR A 95 -4.82 -9.12 7.30
C TYR A 95 -5.29 -7.71 7.65
N ALA A 96 -6.44 -7.33 7.08
CA ALA A 96 -7.09 -6.03 7.30
C ALA A 96 -6.25 -4.77 6.99
N GLY A 97 -5.18 -4.88 6.20
CA GLY A 97 -4.27 -3.76 5.93
C GLY A 97 -3.22 -3.55 7.02
N THR A 98 -3.14 -4.45 8.02
CA THR A 98 -2.43 -4.14 9.28
C THR A 98 -1.63 -5.27 9.91
N ALA A 99 -2.06 -6.54 9.81
CA ALA A 99 -1.40 -7.63 10.53
C ALA A 99 -0.86 -8.74 9.61
N HIS A 100 0.19 -9.42 10.05
CA HIS A 100 0.74 -10.59 9.39
C HIS A 100 1.02 -11.70 10.43
N PRO A 101 0.67 -12.97 10.18
CA PRO A 101 0.76 -14.04 11.19
C PRO A 101 2.19 -14.28 11.71
N ARG A 102 3.18 -13.99 10.86
CA ARG A 102 4.62 -14.12 11.21
C ARG A 102 5.24 -12.86 11.83
N LEU A 103 4.43 -11.81 12.05
CA LEU A 103 4.83 -10.55 12.69
C LEU A 103 3.93 -10.26 13.89
N PRO A 104 3.98 -11.09 14.96
CA PRO A 104 3.20 -10.84 16.18
C PRO A 104 3.53 -9.46 16.77
N ASN A 105 2.56 -8.83 17.42
CA ASN A 105 2.66 -7.50 18.02
C ASN A 105 3.10 -6.37 17.07
N ARG A 106 3.04 -6.60 15.75
CA ARG A 106 3.35 -5.60 14.74
C ARG A 106 2.10 -5.21 13.97
N TRP A 107 1.90 -3.90 13.82
CA TRP A 107 0.75 -3.32 13.15
C TRP A 107 1.22 -2.36 12.07
N GLU A 108 0.84 -2.64 10.84
CA GLU A 108 1.02 -1.74 9.71
C GLU A 108 -0.19 -0.81 9.61
N ILE A 109 0.07 0.43 9.21
CA ILE A 109 -0.96 1.40 8.85
C ILE A 109 -0.68 1.75 7.40
N VAL A 110 -1.68 1.56 6.54
CA VAL A 110 -1.53 1.63 5.07
C VAL A 110 -0.66 0.49 4.53
N GLY A 111 -0.77 -0.71 5.11
CA GLY A 111 -0.20 -1.93 4.54
C GLY A 111 -0.94 -2.39 3.27
N PRO A 112 -0.50 -3.51 2.66
CA PRO A 112 -1.16 -4.11 1.51
C PRO A 112 -2.67 -4.27 1.70
N LEU A 113 -3.47 -3.94 0.69
CA LEU A 113 -4.93 -3.94 0.75
C LEU A 113 -5.45 -3.10 1.93
N GLY A 114 -4.78 -1.99 2.24
CA GLY A 114 -5.19 -1.05 3.29
C GLY A 114 -6.12 0.06 2.80
N PHE A 115 -6.10 0.39 1.51
CA PHE A 115 -6.83 1.54 0.97
C PHE A 115 -8.32 1.20 0.76
N VAL A 116 -9.20 1.86 1.50
CA VAL A 116 -10.66 1.71 1.38
C VAL A 116 -11.28 3.05 1.01
N GLY A 117 -12.13 3.07 -0.02
CA GLY A 117 -12.83 4.28 -0.42
C GLY A 117 -11.91 5.27 -1.13
N PHE A 118 -11.92 6.54 -0.71
CA PHE A 118 -11.15 7.63 -1.34
C PHE A 118 -10.44 8.58 -0.37
N ALA A 119 -10.90 8.67 0.88
CA ALA A 119 -10.38 9.62 1.86
C ALA A 119 -9.24 9.00 2.69
N TRP A 120 -8.10 9.71 2.75
CA TRP A 120 -6.91 9.29 3.49
C TRP A 120 -7.22 8.95 4.95
N LEU A 121 -7.97 9.84 5.62
CA LEU A 121 -8.27 9.73 7.04
C LEU A 121 -9.09 8.48 7.36
N ASP A 122 -10.06 8.15 6.51
CA ASP A 122 -10.98 7.03 6.76
C ASP A 122 -10.24 5.70 6.89
N TYR A 123 -9.38 5.36 5.94
CA TYR A 123 -8.72 4.05 6.00
C TYR A 123 -7.65 4.01 7.08
N VAL A 124 -6.91 5.10 7.31
CA VAL A 124 -5.94 5.20 8.42
C VAL A 124 -6.63 4.95 9.75
N GLU A 125 -7.77 5.62 10.00
CA GLU A 125 -8.56 5.43 11.23
C GLU A 125 -9.06 4.00 11.37
N THR A 126 -9.55 3.37 10.29
CA THR A 126 -10.05 1.98 10.40
C THR A 126 -8.94 0.97 10.70
N MET A 127 -7.74 1.14 10.14
CA MET A 127 -6.60 0.26 10.45
C MET A 127 -6.10 0.50 11.88
N ALA A 128 -5.98 1.77 12.29
CA ALA A 128 -5.59 2.13 13.64
C ALA A 128 -6.59 1.60 14.68
N ALA A 129 -7.90 1.77 14.45
CA ALA A 129 -8.94 1.28 15.35
C ALA A 129 -8.91 -0.25 15.49
N HIS A 130 -8.67 -0.99 14.40
CA HIS A 130 -8.50 -2.44 14.46
C HIS A 130 -7.26 -2.83 15.29
N ALA A 131 -6.12 -2.20 15.02
CA ALA A 131 -4.87 -2.45 15.75
C ALA A 131 -5.02 -2.16 17.25
N VAL A 132 -5.55 -0.99 17.61
CA VAL A 132 -5.81 -0.60 19.01
C VAL A 132 -6.72 -1.61 19.70
N ARG A 133 -7.79 -2.06 19.03
CA ARG A 133 -8.70 -3.06 19.60
C ARG A 133 -8.00 -4.39 19.91
N MET A 134 -7.08 -4.83 19.05
CA MET A 134 -6.30 -6.05 19.32
C MET A 134 -5.30 -5.85 20.47
N ILE A 135 -4.66 -4.69 20.53
CA ILE A 135 -3.73 -4.33 21.61
C ILE A 135 -4.47 -4.29 22.96
N ASP A 136 -5.62 -3.63 23.01
CA ASP A 136 -6.44 -3.55 24.22
C ASP A 136 -6.97 -4.92 24.65
N GLU A 137 -7.38 -5.77 23.70
CA GLU A 137 -7.80 -7.13 24.01
C GLU A 137 -6.64 -7.98 24.55
N THR A 138 -5.42 -7.79 24.03
CA THR A 138 -4.21 -8.44 24.54
C THR A 138 -3.99 -8.09 26.00
N ARG A 139 -4.08 -6.79 26.33
CA ARG A 139 -3.95 -6.27 27.70
C ARG A 139 -5.06 -6.80 28.61
N ARG A 140 -6.30 -6.80 28.14
CA ARG A 140 -7.47 -7.28 28.89
C ARG A 140 -7.36 -8.76 29.25
N ARG A 141 -6.75 -9.57 28.38
CA ARG A 141 -6.50 -11.00 28.62
C ARG A 141 -5.28 -11.28 29.49
N GLY A 142 -4.50 -10.26 29.85
CA GLY A 142 -3.20 -10.45 30.49
C GLY A 142 -2.22 -11.22 29.60
N ALA A 143 -2.40 -11.15 28.27
CA ALA A 143 -1.50 -11.75 27.30
C ALA A 143 -0.36 -10.77 26.96
N GLN A 144 0.74 -11.29 26.41
CA GLN A 144 1.88 -10.48 25.96
C GLN A 144 2.02 -10.43 24.44
N VAL A 145 1.43 -11.40 23.75
CA VAL A 145 1.55 -11.57 22.30
C VAL A 145 0.16 -11.65 21.70
N ALA A 146 -0.10 -10.82 20.68
CA ALA A 146 -1.18 -10.98 19.73
C ALA A 146 -0.62 -11.32 18.35
N ALA A 147 -1.10 -12.42 17.78
CA ALA A 147 -0.79 -12.84 16.41
C ALA A 147 -2.08 -13.17 15.67
N VAL A 148 -2.27 -12.66 14.47
CA VAL A 148 -3.34 -13.15 13.60
C VAL A 148 -3.04 -14.60 13.22
N THR A 149 -4.05 -15.47 13.20
CA THR A 149 -3.86 -16.87 12.81
C THR A 149 -3.59 -16.99 11.31
N GLN A 150 -2.83 -18.02 10.91
CA GLN A 150 -2.57 -18.29 9.49
C GLN A 150 -3.86 -18.56 8.71
N ASP A 151 -4.83 -19.24 9.33
CA ASP A 151 -6.12 -19.51 8.71
C ASP A 151 -6.94 -18.24 8.49
N ALA A 152 -7.00 -17.35 9.49
CA ALA A 152 -7.68 -16.06 9.32
C ALA A 152 -7.02 -15.21 8.24
N PHE A 153 -5.69 -15.18 8.21
CA PHE A 153 -4.92 -14.50 7.17
C PHE A 153 -5.22 -15.06 5.76
N ASN A 154 -5.22 -16.37 5.60
CA ASN A 154 -5.49 -17.03 4.32
C ASN A 154 -6.93 -16.79 3.86
N ARG A 155 -7.92 -16.97 4.75
CA ARG A 155 -9.34 -16.71 4.46
C ARG A 155 -9.57 -15.25 4.06
N TRP A 156 -8.93 -14.31 4.77
CA TRP A 156 -9.03 -12.88 4.47
C TRP A 156 -8.50 -12.56 3.08
N ASN A 157 -7.27 -12.98 2.76
CA ASN A 157 -6.65 -12.68 1.47
C ASN A 157 -7.38 -13.37 0.30
N ALA A 158 -7.87 -14.60 0.50
CA ALA A 158 -8.73 -15.27 -0.48
C ALA A 158 -10.03 -14.49 -0.73
N ARG A 159 -10.66 -13.97 0.32
CA ARG A 159 -11.83 -13.09 0.21
C ARG A 159 -11.49 -11.80 -0.53
N MET A 160 -10.40 -11.12 -0.19
CA MET A 160 -10.02 -9.87 -0.86
C MET A 160 -9.74 -10.09 -2.35
N ARG A 161 -9.05 -11.17 -2.70
CA ARG A 161 -8.83 -11.56 -4.10
C ARG A 161 -10.14 -11.79 -4.83
N ARG A 162 -11.07 -12.54 -4.22
CA ARG A 162 -12.39 -12.85 -4.79
C ARG A 162 -13.23 -11.59 -5.01
N ASP A 163 -13.34 -10.76 -3.99
CA ASP A 163 -14.20 -9.57 -3.97
C ASP A 163 -13.58 -8.45 -4.86
N GLY A 164 -12.26 -8.46 -5.07
CA GLY A 164 -11.52 -7.49 -5.89
C GLY A 164 -11.39 -7.81 -7.38
N ARG A 165 -11.86 -8.97 -7.85
CA ARG A 165 -11.66 -9.43 -9.25
C ARG A 165 -12.10 -8.44 -10.31
N VAL A 166 -13.22 -7.75 -10.11
CA VAL A 166 -13.75 -6.79 -11.08
C VAL A 166 -12.83 -5.57 -11.18
N ALA A 167 -12.39 -5.03 -10.05
CA ALA A 167 -11.45 -3.91 -10.01
C ALA A 167 -10.10 -4.32 -10.62
N HIS A 168 -9.61 -5.52 -10.27
CA HIS A 168 -8.40 -6.08 -10.85
C HIS A 168 -8.49 -6.15 -12.37
N LEU A 169 -9.51 -6.82 -12.93
CA LEU A 169 -9.74 -6.92 -14.38
C LEU A 169 -9.82 -5.54 -15.04
N TYR A 170 -10.49 -4.60 -14.39
CA TYR A 170 -10.61 -3.24 -14.89
C TYR A 170 -9.24 -2.57 -15.06
N TYR A 171 -8.42 -2.60 -14.02
CA TYR A 171 -7.10 -1.97 -14.04
C TYR A 171 -6.10 -2.70 -14.93
N THR A 172 -6.13 -4.03 -15.00
CA THR A 172 -5.13 -4.83 -15.71
C THR A 172 -5.45 -5.07 -17.19
N ALA A 173 -6.68 -5.46 -17.52
CA ALA A 173 -7.03 -5.90 -18.87
C ALA A 173 -7.73 -4.82 -19.69
N THR A 174 -8.55 -3.97 -19.06
CA THR A 174 -9.42 -3.05 -19.81
C THR A 174 -8.86 -1.64 -19.96
N SER A 175 -7.97 -1.23 -19.06
CA SER A 175 -7.48 0.14 -19.05
C SER A 175 -6.42 0.41 -20.12
N GLY A 176 -5.64 -0.61 -20.51
CA GLY A 176 -4.49 -0.45 -21.42
C GLY A 176 -3.45 0.56 -20.91
N LEU A 177 -3.45 0.86 -19.60
CA LEU A 177 -2.70 1.94 -19.01
C LEU A 177 -1.57 1.46 -18.12
N ASN A 178 -0.50 2.24 -18.11
CA ASN A 178 0.40 2.30 -16.97
C ASN A 178 -0.22 3.18 -15.87
N THR A 179 -0.57 2.56 -14.75
CA THR A 179 -1.19 3.18 -13.57
C THR A 179 -0.57 2.63 -12.31
N TYR A 180 -0.40 3.49 -11.31
CA TYR A 180 0.17 3.08 -10.02
C TYR A 180 -0.75 2.14 -9.23
N PHE A 181 -1.95 1.83 -9.71
CA PHE A 181 -2.83 0.84 -9.05
C PHE A 181 -2.43 -0.60 -9.33
N VAL A 182 -1.57 -0.83 -10.33
CA VAL A 182 -1.05 -2.14 -10.72
C VAL A 182 0.43 -2.18 -10.39
N ASN A 183 0.88 -3.23 -9.69
CA ASN A 183 2.29 -3.39 -9.31
C ASN A 183 3.10 -4.16 -10.36
N SER A 184 4.40 -4.31 -10.11
CA SER A 184 5.39 -5.04 -10.92
C SER A 184 5.01 -6.50 -11.19
N GLN A 185 4.23 -7.12 -10.30
CA GLN A 185 3.72 -8.48 -10.42
C GLN A 185 2.35 -8.57 -11.09
N HIS A 186 1.85 -7.47 -11.65
CA HIS A 186 0.54 -7.36 -12.27
C HIS A 186 -0.64 -7.58 -11.30
N GLU A 187 -0.42 -7.36 -10.01
CA GLU A 187 -1.44 -7.40 -8.96
C GLU A 187 -1.99 -6.00 -8.68
N THR A 188 -3.14 -5.92 -7.99
CA THR A 188 -3.75 -4.66 -7.54
C THR A 188 -3.82 -4.60 -6.02
N PRO A 189 -2.67 -4.58 -5.31
CA PRO A 189 -2.63 -4.68 -3.85
C PRO A 189 -3.00 -3.36 -3.16
N TYR A 190 -3.17 -2.26 -3.90
CA TYR A 190 -3.50 -0.96 -3.32
C TYR A 190 -4.92 -0.95 -2.74
N TYR A 191 -5.92 -1.29 -3.56
CA TYR A 191 -7.33 -1.12 -3.21
C TYR A 191 -7.90 -2.34 -2.49
N ARG A 192 -8.50 -2.11 -1.32
CA ARG A 192 -9.27 -3.12 -0.60
C ARG A 192 -10.73 -3.10 -1.06
N PRO A 193 -11.28 -4.21 -1.56
CA PRO A 193 -12.65 -4.29 -2.08
C PRO A 193 -13.70 -4.36 -0.95
N GLN A 194 -13.80 -3.27 -0.18
CA GLN A 194 -14.80 -3.09 0.87
C GLN A 194 -15.41 -1.69 0.78
N THR A 195 -16.63 -1.54 1.30
CA THR A 195 -17.21 -0.22 1.54
C THR A 195 -16.57 0.42 2.78
N ILE A 196 -16.58 1.75 2.87
CA ILE A 196 -16.10 2.47 4.07
C ILE A 196 -16.86 2.02 5.31
N THR A 197 -18.19 1.86 5.21
CA THR A 197 -19.02 1.34 6.29
C THR A 197 -18.62 -0.08 6.69
N GLY A 198 -18.38 -0.97 5.73
CA GLY A 198 -17.92 -2.33 6.00
C GLY A 198 -16.55 -2.36 6.66
N SER A 199 -15.63 -1.48 6.24
CA SER A 199 -14.32 -1.30 6.90
C SER A 199 -14.45 -0.84 8.34
N ARG A 200 -15.27 0.19 8.61
CA ARG A 200 -15.51 0.73 9.96
C ARG A 200 -16.16 -0.32 10.86
N GLN A 201 -17.14 -1.05 10.34
CA GLN A 201 -17.78 -2.14 11.08
C GLN A 201 -16.76 -3.23 11.42
N PHE A 202 -15.94 -3.63 10.46
CA PHE A 202 -14.89 -4.62 10.67
C PHE A 202 -13.86 -4.14 11.70
N ALA A 203 -13.36 -2.91 11.60
CA ALA A 203 -12.39 -2.37 12.56
C ALA A 203 -12.90 -2.40 14.01
N ARG A 204 -14.20 -2.16 14.21
CA ARG A 204 -14.83 -2.14 15.54
C ARG A 204 -15.23 -3.53 16.05
N HIS A 205 -15.51 -4.47 15.16
CA HIS A 205 -16.13 -5.76 15.51
C HIS A 205 -15.43 -6.97 14.90
N SER A 206 -14.16 -6.84 14.49
CA SER A 206 -13.39 -7.94 13.92
C SER A 206 -13.37 -9.15 14.87
N PRO A 207 -13.41 -10.39 14.36
CA PRO A 207 -13.47 -11.56 15.22
C PRO A 207 -12.19 -11.66 16.08
N LEU A 208 -12.34 -11.68 17.40
CA LEU A 208 -11.19 -11.92 18.29
C LEU A 208 -10.64 -13.34 18.14
N SER A 209 -11.46 -14.27 17.64
CA SER A 209 -11.06 -15.64 17.28
C SER A 209 -10.10 -15.70 16.10
N ASP A 210 -9.95 -14.62 15.33
CA ASP A 210 -8.94 -14.56 14.27
C ASP A 210 -7.52 -14.33 14.84
N TYR A 211 -7.40 -14.06 16.14
CA TYR A 211 -6.15 -13.83 16.84
C TYR A 211 -5.88 -14.86 17.92
N GLU A 212 -4.62 -15.24 18.02
CA GLU A 212 -4.06 -15.96 19.16
C GLU A 212 -3.44 -14.96 20.14
N PHE A 213 -3.82 -15.09 21.41
CA PHE A 213 -3.30 -14.28 22.51
C PHE A 213 -2.51 -15.19 23.44
N THR A 214 -1.19 -15.00 23.51
CA THR A 214 -0.30 -15.90 24.26
C THR A 214 0.63 -15.12 25.19
N ASN A 215 1.17 -15.84 26.18
CA ASN A 215 2.21 -15.33 27.07
C ASN A 215 3.58 -15.83 26.60
N VAL A 216 4.58 -14.96 26.66
CA VAL A 216 5.96 -15.37 26.40
C VAL A 216 6.46 -16.08 27.65
N ARG A 217 6.92 -17.33 27.51
CA ARG A 217 7.77 -17.92 28.56
C ARG A 217 9.11 -17.21 28.47
N VAL A 218 9.36 -16.26 29.37
CA VAL A 218 10.70 -15.71 29.59
C VAL A 218 11.53 -16.84 30.20
N PRO A 219 12.62 -17.31 29.57
CA PRO A 219 13.57 -18.15 30.26
C PRO A 219 14.09 -17.36 31.47
N ALA A 220 14.09 -17.95 32.67
CA ALA A 220 14.68 -17.31 33.83
C ALA A 220 16.12 -16.89 33.47
N LEU A 221 16.44 -15.61 33.74
CA LEU A 221 17.82 -15.14 33.61
C LEU A 221 18.68 -16.01 34.54
N PRO A 222 19.84 -16.52 34.09
CA PRO A 222 20.75 -17.23 34.98
C PRO A 222 21.07 -16.33 36.18
N GLU A 223 20.94 -16.85 37.40
CA GLU A 223 21.44 -16.15 38.60
C GLU A 223 22.91 -15.81 38.38
N GLU A 224 23.27 -14.53 38.50
CA GLU A 224 24.66 -14.10 38.52
C GLU A 224 25.35 -14.81 39.68
N GLN A 225 26.31 -15.69 39.36
CA GLN A 225 27.19 -16.26 40.38
C GLN A 225 28.02 -15.12 40.98
N PRO A 226 27.98 -14.92 42.31
CA PRO A 226 28.83 -13.93 42.94
C PRO A 226 30.31 -14.30 42.76
N ALA A 227 31.12 -13.29 42.45
CA ALA A 227 32.57 -13.38 42.24
C ALA A 227 33.33 -13.79 43.50
#